data_AF-A0A1B7NN48-F1
#
_entry.id   AF-A0A1B7NN48-F1
#
_cell.length_a   1.000
_cell.length_b   1.000
_cell.length_c   1.000
_cell.angle_alpha   90.00
_cell.angle_beta   90.00
_cell.angle_gamma   90.00
#
_symmetry.space_group_name_H-M   'P 1'
#
loop_
_entity.id
_entity.type
_entity.pdbx_description
1 polymer ?
#
loop_
_entity_poly.entity_id
_entity_poly.type
_entity_poly.pdbx_seq_one_letter_code
_entity_poly.pdbx_strand_id
1 'polypeptide(L)'
;RTSVPRLRPLFARRSTLITSKLTQTDFWPRVFASAPPEVDNYILPSDAQIIGRCLKNLTVERFSVNDAGDAGEPRNVRFTFEFDTSPDNEWFGGDGKIVKEFYWRKSIGVSEKSGRRRVWEGLVSLPVRIPWRSAEVDPTKGLLDAACDLAEAERKVGGGKKVTAEQRLELPEYEKLVTEVAKVEAEAHLHAECGSDGEGEGEGDHDHEHGGGSPAGMSFFAWFGYRGRDISAEESEEAVKADEEYWGKISRGEKVEGEEVIERDDDDGDDYDEDDDEDGLMDAEIFPDGDDLAFALSDDLWENALKYYVQSFEEADDFDSDIDFDLEDGMEDNDDEEETDRPRKKVKT
;
A
#
# COMPACT_ATOMS: atom_id res chain seq x y z
N ARG A 1 16.17 14.34 4.58
CA ARG A 1 17.21 13.63 5.38
C ARG A 1 17.31 14.16 6.82
N THR A 2 17.55 15.46 7.05
CA THR A 2 17.70 16.04 8.41
C THR A 2 16.46 15.93 9.32
N SER A 3 15.27 15.80 8.73
CA SER A 3 14.02 15.55 9.47
C SER A 3 14.01 14.19 10.18
N VAL A 4 14.65 13.16 9.62
CA VAL A 4 14.54 11.78 10.11
C VAL A 4 15.04 11.64 11.56
N PRO A 5 16.27 12.06 11.94
CA PRO A 5 16.69 11.99 13.34
C PRO A 5 15.85 12.84 14.30
N ARG A 6 15.22 13.91 13.81
CA ARG A 6 14.34 14.77 14.62
C ARG A 6 13.02 14.07 14.94
N LEU A 7 12.47 13.30 14.00
CA LEU A 7 11.20 12.59 14.15
C LEU A 7 11.36 11.26 14.90
N ARG A 8 12.48 10.56 14.78
CA ARG A 8 12.77 9.29 15.51
C ARG A 8 12.36 9.29 16.99
N PRO A 9 12.80 10.24 17.84
CA PRO A 9 12.42 10.24 19.25
C PRO A 9 10.92 10.49 19.47
N LEU A 10 10.24 11.18 18.55
CA LEU A 10 8.79 11.37 18.63
C LEU A 10 8.05 10.07 18.31
N PHE A 11 8.45 9.37 17.24
CA PHE A 11 7.88 8.07 16.91
C PHE A 11 8.17 7.02 17.99
N ALA A 12 9.38 6.99 18.56
CA ALA A 12 9.70 6.08 19.67
C ALA A 12 8.81 6.33 20.91
N ARG A 13 8.54 7.60 21.23
CA ARG A 13 7.59 7.97 22.31
C ARG A 13 6.17 7.56 21.97
N ARG A 14 5.73 7.75 20.72
CA ARG A 14 4.41 7.31 20.24
C ARG A 14 4.26 5.80 20.36
N SER A 15 5.21 5.01 19.86
CA SER A 15 5.20 3.55 19.98
C SER A 15 5.17 3.11 21.44
N THR A 16 5.98 3.74 22.31
CA THR A 16 5.94 3.45 23.74
C THR A 16 4.55 3.72 24.33
N LEU A 17 3.89 4.81 23.94
CA LEU A 17 2.54 5.13 24.40
C LEU A 17 1.53 4.09 23.91
N ILE A 18 1.58 3.71 22.63
CA ILE A 18 0.70 2.71 22.03
C ILE A 18 0.85 1.38 22.77
N THR A 19 2.08 0.86 22.90
CA THR A 19 2.36 -0.44 23.53
C THR A 19 2.18 -0.46 25.05
N SER A 20 2.16 0.69 25.74
CA SER A 20 1.97 0.74 27.19
C SER A 20 0.55 1.07 27.63
N LYS A 21 -0.21 1.84 26.82
CA LYS A 21 -1.53 2.36 27.20
C LYS A 21 -2.66 1.95 26.28
N LEU A 22 -2.37 1.63 25.02
CA LEU A 22 -3.37 1.38 23.96
C LEU A 22 -3.33 -0.07 23.45
N THR A 23 -2.60 -0.95 24.13
CA THR A 23 -2.44 -2.36 23.74
C THR A 23 -3.75 -3.15 23.80
N GLN A 24 -4.71 -2.71 24.61
CA GLN A 24 -6.01 -3.37 24.80
C GLN A 24 -7.14 -2.66 24.05
N THR A 25 -6.81 -1.71 23.17
CA THR A 25 -7.82 -0.88 22.48
C THR A 25 -7.81 -1.11 20.97
N ASP A 26 -7.20 -2.20 20.51
CA ASP A 26 -7.11 -2.56 19.09
C ASP A 26 -6.59 -1.40 18.24
N PHE A 27 -5.54 -0.72 18.73
CA PHE A 27 -5.03 0.52 18.14
C PHE A 27 -4.79 0.40 16.64
N TRP A 28 -3.96 -0.56 16.21
CA TRP A 28 -3.65 -0.74 14.78
C TRP A 28 -4.83 -1.22 13.94
N PRO A 29 -5.60 -2.23 14.38
CA PRO A 29 -6.88 -2.56 13.73
C PRO A 29 -7.76 -1.35 13.44
N ARG A 30 -7.94 -0.45 14.42
CA ARG A 30 -8.74 0.77 14.25
C ARG A 30 -8.12 1.78 13.30
N VAL A 31 -6.80 1.94 13.35
CA VAL A 31 -6.07 2.79 12.39
C VAL A 31 -6.27 2.31 10.95
N PHE A 32 -6.25 1.00 10.73
CA PHE A 32 -6.50 0.42 9.41
C PHE A 32 -7.97 0.51 9.00
N ALA A 33 -8.91 0.42 9.94
CA ALA A 33 -10.34 0.56 9.65
C ALA A 33 -10.76 1.99 9.26
N SER A 34 -10.04 3.00 9.75
CA SER A 34 -10.23 4.41 9.36
C SER A 34 -9.07 4.91 8.50
N ALA A 35 -8.46 4.02 7.70
CA ALA A 35 -7.34 4.36 6.84
C ALA A 35 -7.75 5.34 5.72
N PRO A 36 -6.82 6.16 5.20
CA PRO A 36 -7.11 7.00 4.04
C PRO A 36 -7.38 6.13 2.79
N PRO A 37 -8.11 6.65 1.76
CA PRO A 37 -8.45 5.90 0.56
C PRO A 37 -7.25 5.26 -0.15
N GLU A 38 -6.09 5.93 -0.12
CA GLU A 38 -4.82 5.45 -0.69
C GLU A 38 -4.31 4.15 -0.04
N VAL A 39 -4.84 3.77 1.13
CA VAL A 39 -4.57 2.50 1.80
C VAL A 39 -5.82 1.62 1.84
N ASP A 40 -6.97 2.18 2.22
CA ASP A 40 -8.21 1.41 2.41
C ASP A 40 -8.65 0.71 1.12
N ASN A 41 -8.49 1.36 -0.02
CA ASN A 41 -8.82 0.76 -1.32
C ASN A 41 -8.07 -0.55 -1.54
N TYR A 42 -6.86 -0.74 -1.01
CA TYR A 42 -6.09 -1.98 -1.19
C TYR A 42 -6.46 -3.12 -0.24
N ILE A 43 -7.37 -2.89 0.71
CA ILE A 43 -7.72 -3.84 1.76
C ILE A 43 -9.03 -4.52 1.41
N LEU A 44 -8.98 -5.81 1.09
CA LEU A 44 -10.21 -6.59 0.88
C LEU A 44 -10.90 -6.90 2.22
N PRO A 45 -12.20 -7.23 2.24
CA PRO A 45 -12.90 -7.62 3.46
C PRO A 45 -12.25 -8.82 4.20
N SER A 46 -11.66 -9.76 3.46
CA SER A 46 -10.89 -10.87 4.03
C SER A 46 -9.60 -10.40 4.70
N ASP A 47 -8.95 -9.38 4.15
CA ASP A 47 -7.73 -8.81 4.71
C ASP A 47 -8.05 -8.02 5.97
N ALA A 48 -9.11 -7.21 5.94
CA ALA A 48 -9.60 -6.46 7.09
C ALA A 48 -9.93 -7.39 8.27
N GLN A 49 -10.49 -8.57 8.01
CA GLN A 49 -10.72 -9.58 9.05
C GLN A 49 -9.41 -10.07 9.69
N ILE A 50 -8.38 -10.34 8.88
CA ILE A 50 -7.07 -10.80 9.35
C ILE A 50 -6.38 -9.69 10.14
N ILE A 51 -6.33 -8.47 9.59
CA ILE A 51 -5.75 -7.29 10.22
C ILE A 51 -6.45 -7.01 11.55
N GLY A 52 -7.79 -7.01 11.54
CA GLY A 52 -8.61 -6.70 12.71
C GLY A 52 -8.40 -7.66 13.88
N ARG A 53 -8.15 -8.94 13.60
CA ARG A 53 -7.95 -9.97 14.64
C ARG A 53 -6.50 -10.19 15.03
N CYS A 54 -5.57 -9.95 14.11
CA CYS A 54 -4.20 -10.43 14.28
C CYS A 54 -3.18 -9.29 14.41
N LEU A 55 -3.42 -8.10 13.86
CA LEU A 55 -2.38 -7.06 13.85
C LEU A 55 -2.17 -6.47 15.25
N LYS A 56 -1.01 -6.72 15.85
CA LYS A 56 -0.62 -6.18 17.16
C LYS A 56 0.16 -4.89 17.04
N ASN A 57 1.06 -4.80 16.06
CA ASN A 57 1.92 -3.65 15.89
C ASN A 57 2.31 -3.45 14.43
N LEU A 58 2.41 -2.18 14.04
CA LEU A 58 3.15 -1.74 12.87
C LEU A 58 4.30 -0.87 13.36
N THR A 59 5.46 -0.96 12.73
CA THR A 59 6.57 -0.01 12.93
C THR A 59 7.19 0.31 11.58
N VAL A 60 7.33 1.60 11.29
CA VAL A 60 7.93 2.09 10.05
C VAL A 60 9.18 2.89 10.37
N GLU A 61 10.29 2.54 9.71
CA GLU A 61 11.60 3.12 9.97
C GLU A 61 12.30 3.56 8.68
N ARG A 62 12.79 4.81 8.66
CA ARG A 62 13.80 5.24 7.68
C ARG A 62 15.19 4.77 8.14
N PHE A 63 15.46 3.49 7.91
CA PHE A 63 16.58 2.73 8.52
C PHE A 63 17.96 3.04 7.92
N SER A 64 18.01 3.58 6.70
CA SER A 64 19.28 3.85 6.02
C SER A 64 19.93 5.17 6.44
N VAL A 65 19.18 6.09 7.07
CA VAL A 65 19.71 7.40 7.50
C VAL A 65 20.48 7.25 8.80
N ASN A 66 21.66 7.86 8.92
CA ASN A 66 22.43 7.82 10.17
C ASN A 66 21.83 8.74 11.26
N ASP A 67 22.37 8.70 12.47
CA ASP A 67 21.86 9.53 13.59
C ASP A 67 22.12 11.03 13.41
N ALA A 68 23.16 11.40 12.65
CA ALA A 68 23.45 12.80 12.32
C ALA A 68 22.49 13.38 11.26
N GLY A 69 21.87 12.52 10.44
CA GLY A 69 20.99 12.93 9.35
C GLY A 69 21.70 13.56 8.16
N ASP A 70 23.01 13.32 8.02
CA ASP A 70 23.84 13.82 6.92
C ASP A 70 24.17 12.73 5.88
N ALA A 71 24.04 11.45 6.21
CA ALA A 71 24.27 10.33 5.30
C ALA A 71 23.06 9.36 5.24
N GLY A 72 23.00 8.59 4.15
CA GLY A 72 21.97 7.58 3.91
C GLY A 72 20.78 8.06 3.07
N GLU A 73 20.11 7.13 2.39
CA GLU A 73 18.93 7.43 1.57
C GLU A 73 17.68 7.57 2.47
N PRO A 74 17.09 8.77 2.62
CA PRO A 74 15.91 8.98 3.46
C PRO A 74 14.62 8.31 2.96
N ARG A 75 14.54 7.93 1.68
CA ARG A 75 13.37 7.24 1.12
C ARG A 75 13.37 5.74 1.36
N ASN A 76 14.51 5.14 1.70
CA ASN A 76 14.55 3.74 2.13
C ASN A 76 13.73 3.58 3.42
N VAL A 77 12.81 2.62 3.40
CA VAL A 77 11.86 2.40 4.48
C VAL A 77 11.74 0.92 4.81
N ARG A 78 11.65 0.62 6.11
CA ARG A 78 11.40 -0.73 6.62
C ARG A 78 10.08 -0.73 7.33
N PHE A 79 9.22 -1.67 6.96
CA PHE A 79 8.00 -1.99 7.67
C PHE A 79 8.22 -3.24 8.50
N THR A 80 7.84 -3.18 9.77
CA THR A 80 7.80 -4.33 10.67
C THR A 80 6.37 -4.49 11.14
N PHE A 81 5.72 -5.55 10.69
CA PHE A 81 4.42 -5.97 11.17
C PHE A 81 4.61 -7.04 12.23
N GLU A 82 3.87 -6.91 13.33
CA GLU A 82 3.80 -7.92 14.38
C GLU A 82 2.35 -8.39 14.48
N PHE A 83 2.14 -9.67 14.20
CA PHE A 83 0.85 -10.33 14.24
C PHE A 83 0.74 -11.25 15.46
N ASP A 84 -0.49 -11.50 15.89
CA ASP A 84 -0.79 -12.50 16.90
C ASP A 84 -0.56 -13.91 16.35
N THR A 85 0.28 -14.68 17.04
CA THR A 85 0.53 -16.09 16.78
C THR A 85 0.14 -16.97 17.96
N SER A 86 -0.73 -16.45 18.84
CA SER A 86 -1.31 -17.22 19.93
C SER A 86 -1.96 -18.53 19.41
N PRO A 87 -2.14 -19.55 20.27
CA PRO A 87 -2.76 -20.81 19.85
C PRO A 87 -4.16 -20.67 19.26
N ASP A 88 -4.86 -19.58 19.59
CA ASP A 88 -6.21 -19.27 19.12
C ASP A 88 -6.22 -18.58 17.74
N ASN A 89 -5.05 -18.20 17.21
CA ASN A 89 -4.90 -17.60 15.89
C ASN A 89 -5.01 -18.64 14.76
N GLU A 90 -5.81 -18.33 13.73
CA GLU A 90 -6.12 -19.23 12.60
C GLU A 90 -5.19 -19.06 11.38
N TRP A 91 -4.52 -17.91 11.24
CA TRP A 91 -3.83 -17.52 10.00
C TRP A 91 -2.31 -17.66 10.05
N PHE A 92 -1.65 -17.11 11.06
CA PHE A 92 -0.19 -16.96 11.11
C PHE A 92 0.46 -18.09 11.92
N GLY A 93 1.46 -18.72 11.30
CA GLY A 93 2.47 -19.51 11.96
C GLY A 93 3.71 -18.69 12.34
N GLY A 94 4.76 -19.38 12.80
CA GLY A 94 6.04 -18.74 13.12
C GLY A 94 6.00 -17.84 14.36
N ASP A 95 6.82 -16.77 14.34
CA ASP A 95 6.93 -15.81 15.45
C ASP A 95 6.03 -14.56 15.27
N GLY A 96 5.30 -14.48 14.16
CA GLY A 96 4.36 -13.39 13.86
C GLY A 96 5.02 -12.09 13.42
N LYS A 97 6.35 -12.06 13.27
CA LYS A 97 7.07 -10.86 12.89
C LYS A 97 7.44 -10.90 11.42
N ILE A 98 6.85 -10.00 10.63
CA ILE A 98 7.11 -9.90 9.19
C ILE A 98 7.77 -8.55 8.92
N VAL A 99 8.97 -8.59 8.33
CA VAL A 99 9.77 -7.40 8.03
C VAL A 99 9.91 -7.29 6.52
N LYS A 100 9.44 -6.18 5.94
CA LYS A 100 9.63 -5.84 4.53
C LYS A 100 10.40 -4.55 4.41
N GLU A 101 11.41 -4.57 3.55
CA GLU A 101 12.30 -3.44 3.31
C GLU A 101 12.16 -2.94 1.89
N PHE A 102 12.02 -1.62 1.76
CA PHE A 102 11.96 -0.94 0.49
C PHE A 102 13.18 -0.03 0.36
N TYR A 103 13.73 -0.03 -0.83
CA TYR A 103 14.91 0.72 -1.19
C TYR A 103 14.57 1.62 -2.35
N TRP A 104 14.81 2.92 -2.20
CA TRP A 104 14.69 3.83 -3.33
C TRP A 104 15.85 3.59 -4.29
N ARG A 105 15.53 3.53 -5.58
CA ARG A 105 16.48 3.30 -6.67
C ARG A 105 16.24 4.30 -7.77
N LYS A 106 17.30 4.54 -8.53
CA LYS A 106 17.32 5.32 -9.75
C LYS A 106 17.96 4.50 -10.86
N SER A 107 17.42 4.56 -12.06
CA SER A 107 18.11 4.11 -13.26
C SER A 107 18.04 5.20 -14.33
N ILE A 108 19.02 5.18 -15.23
CA ILE A 108 19.04 6.08 -16.39
C ILE A 108 19.18 5.19 -17.61
N GLY A 109 18.14 5.19 -18.44
CA GLY A 109 18.13 4.57 -19.75
C GLY A 109 18.30 5.61 -20.85
N VAL A 110 18.51 5.12 -22.07
CA VAL A 110 18.45 5.95 -23.28
C VAL A 110 17.54 5.24 -24.26
N SER A 111 16.49 5.92 -24.69
CA SER A 111 15.58 5.41 -25.72
C SER A 111 16.35 5.05 -26.97
N GLU A 112 16.26 3.79 -27.43
CA GLU A 112 16.92 3.36 -28.67
C GLU A 112 16.38 4.11 -29.89
N LYS A 113 15.08 4.44 -29.87
CA LYS A 113 14.38 5.13 -30.97
C LYS A 113 14.72 6.61 -31.05
N SER A 114 14.63 7.31 -29.91
CA SER A 114 14.72 8.77 -29.87
C SER A 114 16.08 9.29 -29.39
N GLY A 115 16.94 8.41 -28.85
CA GLY A 115 18.17 8.82 -28.15
C GLY A 115 17.91 9.65 -26.90
N ARG A 116 16.64 9.79 -26.46
CA ARG A 116 16.28 10.59 -25.29
C ARG A 116 16.68 9.88 -24.01
N ARG A 117 17.20 10.66 -23.08
CA ARG A 117 17.50 10.23 -21.73
C ARG A 117 16.20 9.91 -20.99
N ARG A 118 16.03 8.67 -20.55
CA ARG A 118 14.94 8.25 -19.66
C ARG A 118 15.49 8.11 -18.25
N VAL A 119 14.73 8.58 -17.27
CA VAL A 119 15.08 8.48 -15.86
C VAL A 119 13.93 7.79 -15.17
N TRP A 120 14.21 6.66 -14.54
CA TRP A 120 13.26 6.02 -13.65
C TRP A 120 13.75 6.17 -12.22
N GLU A 121 12.81 6.44 -11.32
CA GLU A 121 13.03 6.41 -9.89
C GLU A 121 11.82 5.86 -9.17
N GLY A 122 12.04 4.99 -8.19
CA GLY A 122 10.96 4.30 -7.48
C GLY A 122 11.49 3.46 -6.33
N LEU A 123 10.58 2.83 -5.60
CA LEU A 123 10.96 1.87 -4.56
C LEU A 123 11.10 0.48 -5.16
N VAL A 124 12.09 -0.27 -4.70
CA VAL A 124 12.24 -1.69 -5.00
C VAL A 124 12.32 -2.47 -3.69
N SER A 125 11.91 -3.73 -3.72
CA SER A 125 11.89 -4.60 -2.56
C SER A 125 12.22 -6.05 -2.94
N LEU A 126 12.25 -6.91 -1.93
CA LEU A 126 12.29 -8.35 -2.12
C LEU A 126 10.98 -8.94 -1.60
N PRO A 127 10.51 -10.05 -2.19
CA PRO A 127 9.31 -10.70 -1.70
C PRO A 127 9.59 -11.31 -0.33
N VAL A 128 8.63 -11.20 0.58
CA VAL A 128 8.73 -11.69 1.96
C VAL A 128 7.66 -12.74 2.18
N ARG A 129 8.12 -13.98 2.36
CA ARG A 129 7.22 -15.11 2.62
C ARG A 129 6.51 -14.95 3.97
N ILE A 130 5.20 -15.12 3.96
CA ILE A 130 4.38 -15.17 5.17
C ILE A 130 4.17 -16.63 5.56
N PRO A 131 4.52 -17.04 6.79
CA PRO A 131 4.30 -18.42 7.24
C PRO A 131 2.82 -18.63 7.58
N TRP A 132 1.95 -18.78 6.58
CA TRP A 132 0.55 -19.16 6.81
C TRP A 132 0.45 -20.54 7.47
N ARG A 133 -0.56 -20.75 8.33
CA ARG A 133 -0.77 -22.04 9.01
C ARG A 133 -1.14 -23.15 8.04
N SER A 134 -1.88 -22.83 6.99
CA SER A 134 -2.24 -23.75 5.91
C SER A 134 -2.48 -22.98 4.61
N ALA A 135 -2.53 -23.69 3.48
CA ALA A 135 -2.76 -23.07 2.19
C ALA A 135 -4.21 -22.56 2.03
N GLU A 136 -5.16 -23.14 2.76
CA GLU A 136 -6.57 -22.76 2.70
C GLU A 136 -6.86 -21.41 3.38
N VAL A 137 -6.01 -21.00 4.31
CA VAL A 137 -6.15 -19.71 5.02
C VAL A 137 -5.31 -18.59 4.41
N ASP A 138 -4.51 -18.90 3.39
CA ASP A 138 -3.70 -17.91 2.68
C ASP A 138 -4.59 -17.03 1.77
N PRO A 139 -4.76 -15.73 2.09
CA PRO A 139 -5.58 -14.83 1.29
C PRO A 139 -4.99 -14.54 -0.09
N THR A 140 -3.69 -14.82 -0.30
CA THR A 140 -3.01 -14.68 -1.60
C THR A 140 -3.15 -15.92 -2.48
N LYS A 141 -3.79 -16.99 -1.98
CA LYS A 141 -4.01 -18.26 -2.69
C LYS A 141 -2.70 -18.87 -3.25
N GLY A 142 -1.58 -18.70 -2.55
CA GLY A 142 -0.26 -19.20 -2.95
C GLY A 142 0.52 -18.29 -3.92
N LEU A 143 -0.05 -17.16 -4.35
CA LEU A 143 0.61 -16.23 -5.27
C LEU A 143 1.88 -15.62 -4.64
N LEU A 144 1.80 -15.22 -3.35
CA LEU A 144 2.95 -14.72 -2.61
C LEU A 144 4.07 -15.77 -2.51
N ASP A 145 3.70 -17.03 -2.27
CA ASP A 145 4.67 -18.12 -2.18
C ASP A 145 5.38 -18.36 -3.52
N ALA A 146 4.65 -18.26 -4.64
CA ALA A 146 5.22 -18.36 -5.97
C ALA A 146 6.18 -17.20 -6.29
N ALA A 147 5.86 -15.97 -5.91
CA ALA A 147 6.77 -14.82 -6.03
C ALA A 147 8.06 -15.01 -5.21
N CYS A 148 7.93 -15.54 -3.99
CA CYS A 148 9.09 -15.89 -3.16
C CYS A 148 9.93 -17.01 -3.80
N ASP A 149 9.29 -18.05 -4.35
CA ASP A 149 9.99 -19.15 -5.03
C ASP A 149 10.79 -18.66 -6.24
N LEU A 150 10.22 -17.78 -7.07
CA LEU A 150 10.92 -17.16 -8.19
C LEU A 150 12.16 -16.38 -7.71
N ALA A 151 12.01 -15.49 -6.73
CA ALA A 151 13.14 -14.72 -6.23
C ALA A 151 14.24 -15.61 -5.61
N GLU A 152 13.87 -16.71 -4.95
CA GLU A 152 14.84 -17.70 -4.48
C GLU A 152 15.54 -18.44 -5.61
N ALA A 153 14.82 -18.80 -6.68
CA ALA A 153 15.37 -19.47 -7.86
C ALA A 153 16.36 -18.55 -8.60
N GLU A 154 15.99 -17.30 -8.84
CA GLU A 154 16.87 -16.28 -9.43
C GLU A 154 18.13 -16.09 -8.59
N ARG A 155 18.00 -15.99 -7.27
CA ARG A 155 19.16 -15.87 -6.36
C ARG A 155 20.09 -17.08 -6.46
N LYS A 156 19.54 -18.29 -6.62
CA LYS A 156 20.33 -19.53 -6.78
C LYS A 156 21.05 -19.55 -8.13
N VAL A 157 20.39 -19.17 -9.22
CA VAL A 157 20.97 -19.12 -10.56
C VAL A 157 22.03 -18.03 -10.68
N GLY A 158 21.74 -16.82 -10.23
CA GLY A 158 22.66 -15.68 -10.26
C GLY A 158 23.79 -15.76 -9.23
N GLY A 159 23.76 -16.73 -8.31
CA GLY A 159 24.75 -16.83 -7.23
C GLY A 159 24.78 -15.59 -6.33
N GLY A 160 23.63 -14.95 -6.12
CA GLY A 160 23.50 -13.68 -5.40
C GLY A 160 23.78 -12.42 -6.24
N LYS A 161 23.96 -12.56 -7.56
CA LYS A 161 23.99 -11.44 -8.51
C LYS A 161 22.67 -11.34 -9.27
N LYS A 162 22.44 -10.17 -9.89
CA LYS A 162 21.35 -9.92 -10.82
C LYS A 162 21.39 -10.95 -11.96
N VAL A 163 20.24 -11.56 -12.24
CA VAL A 163 20.05 -12.47 -13.38
C VAL A 163 19.68 -11.66 -14.61
N THR A 164 19.99 -12.17 -15.80
CA THR A 164 19.52 -11.54 -17.04
C THR A 164 18.06 -11.91 -17.32
N ALA A 165 17.37 -11.13 -18.14
CA ALA A 165 16.00 -11.41 -18.54
C ALA A 165 15.87 -12.80 -19.19
N GLU A 166 16.86 -13.22 -19.99
CA GLU A 166 16.85 -14.56 -20.62
C GLU A 166 16.97 -15.67 -19.58
N GLN A 167 17.82 -15.49 -18.56
CA GLN A 167 17.95 -16.47 -17.48
C GLN A 167 16.68 -16.59 -16.64
N ARG A 168 15.96 -15.48 -16.46
CA ARG A 168 14.67 -15.43 -15.76
C ARG A 168 13.59 -16.16 -16.54
N LEU A 169 13.50 -15.94 -17.86
CA LEU A 169 12.55 -16.62 -18.75
C LEU A 169 12.76 -18.14 -18.80
N GLU A 170 13.98 -18.63 -18.57
CA GLU A 170 14.28 -20.07 -18.52
C GLU A 170 13.85 -20.75 -17.20
N LEU A 171 13.46 -19.99 -16.17
CA LEU A 171 13.06 -20.54 -14.88
C LEU A 171 11.62 -21.09 -14.93
N PRO A 172 11.38 -22.33 -14.50
CA PRO A 172 10.01 -22.86 -14.39
C PRO A 172 9.18 -22.11 -13.35
N GLU A 173 9.82 -21.53 -12.32
CA GLU A 173 9.16 -20.67 -11.34
C GLU A 173 8.62 -19.37 -11.98
N TYR A 174 9.29 -18.85 -13.01
CA TYR A 174 8.85 -17.65 -13.74
C TYR A 174 7.59 -17.96 -14.55
N GLU A 175 7.63 -19.02 -15.38
CA GLU A 175 6.47 -19.44 -16.18
C GLU A 175 5.25 -19.73 -15.28
N LYS A 176 5.48 -20.40 -14.15
CA LYS A 176 4.43 -20.66 -13.16
C LYS A 176 3.83 -19.36 -12.63
N LEU A 177 4.66 -18.39 -12.23
CA LEU A 177 4.18 -17.15 -11.63
C LEU A 177 3.39 -16.31 -12.63
N VAL A 178 3.93 -16.09 -13.83
CA VAL A 178 3.25 -15.34 -14.91
C VAL A 178 1.90 -15.99 -15.25
N THR A 179 1.84 -17.32 -15.28
CA THR A 179 0.59 -18.04 -15.53
C THR A 179 -0.44 -17.83 -14.42
N GLU A 180 -0.02 -17.76 -13.15
CA GLU A 180 -0.94 -17.49 -12.03
C GLU A 180 -1.36 -16.01 -11.98
N VAL A 181 -0.46 -15.07 -12.26
CA VAL A 181 -0.78 -13.62 -12.37
C VAL A 181 -1.84 -13.41 -13.45
N ALA A 182 -1.61 -13.94 -14.66
CA ALA A 182 -2.56 -13.82 -15.76
C ALA A 182 -3.94 -14.43 -15.45
N LYS A 183 -4.00 -15.50 -14.63
CA LYS A 183 -5.29 -16.05 -14.17
C LYS A 183 -6.00 -15.10 -13.21
N VAL A 184 -5.28 -14.53 -12.25
CA VAL A 184 -5.85 -13.59 -11.27
C VAL A 184 -6.35 -12.32 -11.97
N GLU A 185 -5.59 -11.78 -12.91
CA GLU A 185 -6.01 -10.64 -13.73
C GLU A 185 -7.25 -10.96 -14.56
N ALA A 186 -7.29 -12.14 -15.20
CA ALA A 186 -8.46 -12.57 -15.95
C ALA A 186 -9.70 -12.73 -15.04
N GLU A 187 -9.54 -13.25 -13.82
CA GLU A 187 -10.63 -13.33 -12.82
C GLU A 187 -11.11 -11.92 -12.42
N ALA A 188 -10.20 -10.98 -12.20
CA ALA A 188 -10.52 -9.59 -11.86
C ALA A 188 -11.27 -8.88 -13.01
N HIS A 189 -10.82 -9.04 -14.26
CA HIS A 189 -11.49 -8.48 -15.43
C HIS A 189 -12.92 -9.02 -15.62
N LEU A 190 -13.13 -10.33 -15.42
CA LEU A 190 -14.47 -10.93 -15.50
C LEU A 190 -15.42 -10.39 -14.42
N HIS A 191 -14.90 -10.12 -13.21
CA HIS A 191 -15.68 -9.50 -12.14
C HIS A 191 -16.09 -8.05 -12.46
N ALA A 192 -15.21 -7.29 -13.12
CA ALA A 192 -15.52 -5.94 -13.58
C ALA A 192 -16.61 -5.92 -14.67
N GLU A 193 -16.59 -6.88 -15.61
CA GLU A 193 -17.59 -6.97 -16.68
C GLU A 193 -18.98 -7.35 -16.17
N CYS A 194 -19.11 -8.29 -15.23
CA CYS A 194 -20.40 -8.69 -14.66
C CYS A 194 -21.02 -7.66 -13.69
N GLY A 195 -20.25 -6.67 -13.22
CA GLY A 195 -20.75 -5.54 -12.42
C GLY A 195 -21.49 -4.48 -13.25
N SER A 196 -21.40 -4.54 -14.58
CA SER A 196 -21.96 -3.56 -15.51
C SER A 196 -23.37 -3.86 -16.01
N ASP A 197 -24.03 -4.92 -15.51
CA ASP A 197 -25.37 -5.34 -15.96
C ASP A 197 -26.53 -4.60 -15.25
N GLY A 198 -26.26 -3.44 -14.66
CA GLY A 198 -27.26 -2.54 -14.10
C GLY A 198 -27.72 -1.51 -15.14
N GLU A 199 -28.90 -1.73 -15.72
CA GLU A 199 -29.53 -0.87 -16.74
C GLU A 199 -29.47 0.64 -16.41
N GLY A 200 -28.85 1.42 -17.29
CA GLY A 200 -28.89 2.89 -17.24
C GLY A 200 -28.09 3.55 -18.35
N GLU A 201 -28.66 3.68 -19.55
CA GLU A 201 -28.13 4.59 -20.58
C GLU A 201 -28.23 6.04 -20.07
N GLY A 202 -27.10 6.58 -19.63
CA GLY A 202 -26.92 7.99 -19.33
C GLY A 202 -25.50 8.40 -19.67
N GLU A 203 -25.33 9.09 -20.80
CA GLU A 203 -24.12 9.86 -21.08
C GLU A 203 -23.98 10.95 -20.00
N GLY A 204 -23.20 10.64 -18.98
CA GLY A 204 -22.84 11.54 -17.90
C GLY A 204 -21.46 11.15 -17.41
N ASP A 205 -20.55 12.11 -17.46
CA ASP A 205 -19.23 12.12 -16.84
C ASP A 205 -19.38 11.64 -15.37
N HIS A 206 -19.19 10.34 -15.16
CA HIS A 206 -19.39 9.69 -13.86
C HIS A 206 -18.05 9.15 -13.42
N ASP A 207 -17.48 9.82 -12.43
CA ASP A 207 -16.40 9.32 -11.59
C ASP A 207 -16.65 7.83 -11.33
N HIS A 208 -15.77 6.98 -11.86
CA HIS A 208 -15.82 5.54 -11.66
C HIS A 208 -15.55 5.25 -10.18
N GLU A 209 -16.60 5.24 -9.37
CA GLU A 209 -16.59 4.57 -8.07
C GLU A 209 -16.53 3.06 -8.36
N HIS A 210 -15.30 2.58 -8.55
CA HIS A 210 -15.01 1.18 -8.85
C HIS A 210 -15.53 0.28 -7.72
N GLY A 211 -16.37 -0.69 -8.07
CA GLY A 211 -17.01 -1.57 -7.12
C GLY A 211 -15.99 -2.41 -6.33
N GLY A 212 -15.91 -2.19 -5.02
CA GLY A 212 -15.56 -3.14 -3.95
C GLY A 212 -14.29 -4.00 -4.03
N GLY A 213 -13.47 -3.86 -5.07
CA GLY A 213 -12.23 -4.61 -5.28
C GLY A 213 -11.02 -3.71 -5.09
N SER A 214 -9.94 -4.29 -4.58
CA SER A 214 -8.64 -3.60 -4.49
C SER A 214 -8.18 -3.14 -5.88
N PRO A 215 -7.55 -1.96 -6.04
CA PRO A 215 -6.94 -1.55 -7.30
C PRO A 215 -5.99 -2.61 -7.87
N ALA A 216 -5.29 -3.33 -6.99
CA ALA A 216 -4.43 -4.45 -7.35
C ALA A 216 -5.20 -5.74 -7.71
N GLY A 217 -6.53 -5.78 -7.59
CA GLY A 217 -7.36 -6.96 -7.85
C GLY A 217 -7.12 -8.14 -6.90
N MET A 218 -6.37 -7.93 -5.81
CA MET A 218 -5.91 -9.00 -4.94
C MET A 218 -5.76 -8.59 -3.48
N SER A 219 -5.46 -9.55 -2.61
CA SER A 219 -5.27 -9.36 -1.18
C SER A 219 -4.16 -8.36 -0.86
N PHE A 220 -4.35 -7.52 0.15
CA PHE A 220 -3.32 -6.67 0.76
C PHE A 220 -2.04 -7.46 1.08
N PHE A 221 -2.15 -8.74 1.47
CA PHE A 221 -0.97 -9.54 1.81
C PHE A 221 -0.10 -9.90 0.60
N ALA A 222 -0.61 -9.78 -0.64
CA ALA A 222 0.19 -9.91 -1.84
C ALA A 222 1.22 -8.77 -2.00
N TRP A 223 0.99 -7.61 -1.35
CA TRP A 223 1.97 -6.52 -1.27
C TRP A 223 3.31 -6.98 -0.69
N PHE A 224 3.33 -8.02 0.16
CA PHE A 224 4.58 -8.59 0.65
C PHE A 224 5.43 -9.21 -0.47
N GLY A 225 4.83 -9.54 -1.60
CA GLY A 225 5.49 -10.05 -2.80
C GLY A 225 6.04 -8.98 -3.73
N TYR A 226 5.66 -7.70 -3.56
CA TYR A 226 6.15 -6.61 -4.40
C TYR A 226 7.68 -6.58 -4.50
N ARG A 227 8.18 -6.41 -5.73
CA ARG A 227 9.60 -6.30 -6.05
C ARG A 227 9.94 -4.96 -6.69
N GLY A 228 9.13 -4.48 -7.62
CA GLY A 228 9.51 -3.39 -8.52
C GLY A 228 10.68 -3.78 -9.43
N ARG A 229 11.32 -2.81 -10.08
CA ARG A 229 12.44 -3.07 -11.01
C ARG A 229 13.65 -3.72 -10.35
N ASP A 230 14.36 -4.56 -11.09
CA ASP A 230 15.59 -5.24 -10.65
C ASP A 230 16.81 -4.30 -10.74
N ILE A 231 16.87 -3.30 -9.85
CA ILE A 231 17.95 -2.31 -9.78
C ILE A 231 18.74 -2.46 -8.48
N SER A 232 20.02 -2.79 -8.64
CA SER A 232 20.96 -2.91 -7.53
C SER A 232 21.31 -1.54 -6.92
N ALA A 233 21.82 -1.57 -5.68
CA ALA A 233 22.29 -0.35 -5.02
C ALA A 233 23.47 0.30 -5.78
N GLU A 234 24.32 -0.51 -6.42
CA GLU A 234 25.48 -0.03 -7.19
C GLU A 234 25.02 0.67 -8.47
N GLU A 235 24.14 0.05 -9.27
CA GLU A 235 23.53 0.66 -10.47
C GLU A 235 22.84 1.99 -10.13
N SER A 236 22.11 2.03 -9.00
CA SER A 236 21.46 3.26 -8.56
C SER A 236 22.42 4.34 -8.10
N GLU A 237 23.53 4.00 -7.46
CA GLU A 237 24.53 4.99 -7.05
C GLU A 237 25.23 5.59 -8.28
N GLU A 238 25.53 4.77 -9.28
CA GLU A 238 26.06 5.22 -10.57
C GLU A 238 25.07 6.13 -11.30
N ALA A 239 23.79 5.76 -11.34
CA ALA A 239 22.74 6.57 -11.93
C ALA A 239 22.58 7.93 -11.22
N VAL A 240 22.63 7.96 -9.89
CA VAL A 240 22.58 9.23 -9.13
C VAL A 240 23.76 10.12 -9.47
N LYS A 241 24.99 9.59 -9.50
CA LYS A 241 26.19 10.36 -9.87
C LYS A 241 26.09 10.90 -11.30
N ALA A 242 25.65 10.08 -12.25
CA ALA A 242 25.48 10.50 -13.63
C ALA A 242 24.41 11.59 -13.79
N ASP A 243 23.30 11.51 -13.06
CA ASP A 243 22.25 12.54 -13.03
C ASP A 243 22.77 13.86 -12.43
N GLU A 244 23.49 13.79 -11.31
CA GLU A 244 24.12 14.97 -10.68
C GLU A 244 25.13 15.65 -11.60
N GLU A 245 25.95 14.86 -12.31
CA GLU A 245 26.88 15.39 -13.31
C GLU A 245 26.16 16.03 -14.50
N TYR A 246 25.09 15.39 -14.99
CA TYR A 246 24.25 15.90 -16.08
C TYR A 246 23.63 17.26 -15.72
N TRP A 247 22.93 17.35 -14.58
CA TRP A 247 22.35 18.60 -14.10
C TRP A 247 23.41 19.63 -13.73
N GLY A 248 24.57 19.19 -13.26
CA GLY A 248 25.74 20.03 -13.04
C GLY A 248 26.19 20.73 -14.33
N LYS A 249 26.31 19.99 -15.45
CA LYS A 249 26.68 20.55 -16.77
C LYS A 249 25.63 21.54 -17.27
N ILE A 250 24.34 21.18 -17.18
CA ILE A 250 23.23 22.07 -17.53
C ILE A 250 23.27 23.37 -16.71
N SER A 251 23.48 23.28 -15.39
CA SER A 251 23.55 24.47 -14.51
C SER A 251 24.72 25.41 -14.85
N ARG A 252 25.77 24.89 -15.48
CA ARG A 252 26.92 25.66 -15.98
C ARG A 252 26.74 26.19 -17.41
N GLY A 253 25.62 25.87 -18.07
CA GLY A 253 25.33 26.24 -19.45
C GLY A 253 26.13 25.45 -20.48
N GLU A 254 26.64 24.28 -20.11
CA GLU A 254 27.29 23.34 -21.03
C GLU A 254 26.24 22.55 -21.80
N LYS A 255 26.39 22.41 -23.13
CA LYS A 255 25.54 21.53 -23.93
C LYS A 255 25.76 20.08 -23.53
N VAL A 256 24.67 19.35 -23.36
CA VAL A 256 24.69 17.90 -23.07
C VAL A 256 24.04 17.15 -24.24
N GLU A 257 24.54 15.95 -24.53
CA GLU A 257 23.91 15.08 -25.53
C GLU A 257 22.52 14.65 -25.04
N GLY A 258 21.53 14.61 -25.94
CA GLY A 258 20.11 14.39 -25.60
C GLY A 258 19.29 15.66 -25.34
N GLU A 259 19.90 16.84 -25.45
CA GLU A 259 19.25 18.17 -25.38
C GLU A 259 18.56 18.56 -26.71
N GLU A 260 17.79 17.66 -27.32
CA GLU A 260 16.80 18.12 -28.31
C GLU A 260 15.56 18.58 -27.56
N VAL A 261 15.56 19.87 -27.24
CA VAL A 261 14.35 20.62 -26.86
C VAL A 261 13.41 20.56 -28.07
N ILE A 262 12.46 19.63 -28.06
CA ILE A 262 11.27 19.79 -28.90
C ILE A 262 10.35 20.74 -28.14
N GLU A 263 9.94 21.82 -28.81
CA GLU A 263 8.83 22.65 -28.38
C GLU A 263 7.66 21.74 -28.01
N ARG A 264 6.94 22.04 -26.92
CA ARG A 264 5.73 21.30 -26.57
C ARG A 264 4.71 21.47 -27.70
N ASP A 265 4.71 20.57 -28.66
CA ASP A 265 3.51 20.22 -29.39
C ASP A 265 2.76 19.24 -28.48
N ASP A 266 1.70 19.73 -27.85
CA ASP A 266 0.83 19.01 -26.91
C ASP A 266 -0.05 17.93 -27.60
N ASP A 267 0.40 17.36 -28.73
CA ASP A 267 -0.44 16.52 -29.60
C ASP A 267 0.39 15.50 -30.41
N ASP A 268 1.10 14.59 -29.73
CA ASP A 268 1.43 13.28 -30.32
C ASP A 268 1.82 12.29 -29.21
N GLY A 269 0.78 11.68 -28.63
CA GLY A 269 0.76 10.31 -28.13
C GLY A 269 1.51 10.02 -26.84
N ASP A 270 0.78 9.50 -25.86
CA ASP A 270 1.33 8.72 -24.76
C ASP A 270 2.13 7.53 -25.33
N ASP A 271 3.40 7.76 -25.68
CA ASP A 271 4.37 6.72 -25.97
C ASP A 271 4.72 6.11 -24.61
N TYR A 272 3.78 5.31 -24.06
CA TYR A 272 4.10 4.24 -23.14
C TYR A 272 5.07 3.35 -23.90
N ASP A 273 6.36 3.69 -23.83
CA ASP A 273 7.40 2.99 -24.54
C ASP A 273 7.36 1.53 -24.09
N GLU A 274 6.99 0.63 -25.00
CA GLU A 274 7.00 -0.85 -24.89
C GLU A 274 8.34 -1.45 -24.40
N ASP A 275 9.35 -0.61 -24.15
CA ASP A 275 10.67 -1.00 -23.63
C ASP A 275 10.76 -0.91 -22.09
N ASP A 276 9.66 -0.65 -21.36
CA ASP A 276 9.74 -0.46 -19.90
C ASP A 276 10.00 -1.76 -19.11
N ASP A 277 9.88 -2.90 -19.77
CA ASP A 277 10.11 -4.27 -19.26
C ASP A 277 11.53 -4.80 -19.54
N GLU A 278 12.52 -3.91 -19.60
CA GLU A 278 13.92 -4.25 -19.89
C GLU A 278 14.49 -5.39 -19.00
N ASP A 279 13.95 -5.60 -17.80
CA ASP A 279 14.37 -6.67 -16.90
C ASP A 279 13.45 -7.91 -16.91
N GLY A 280 12.36 -7.91 -17.68
CA GLY A 280 11.40 -9.02 -17.76
C GLY A 280 10.78 -9.37 -16.40
N LEU A 281 10.69 -8.40 -15.49
CA LEU A 281 10.13 -8.63 -14.16
C LEU A 281 8.68 -8.15 -14.02
N MET A 282 8.22 -7.25 -14.89
CA MET A 282 6.85 -6.69 -14.82
C MET A 282 5.78 -7.78 -14.98
N ASP A 283 5.91 -8.69 -15.95
CA ASP A 283 4.96 -9.81 -16.15
C ASP A 283 4.83 -10.73 -14.92
N ALA A 284 5.85 -10.74 -14.06
CA ALA A 284 5.93 -11.56 -12.87
C ALA A 284 5.68 -10.76 -11.58
N GLU A 285 5.45 -9.45 -11.68
CA GLU A 285 5.11 -8.60 -10.55
C GLU A 285 3.68 -8.91 -10.11
N ILE A 286 3.56 -9.34 -8.86
CA ILE A 286 2.26 -9.70 -8.31
C ILE A 286 1.57 -8.51 -7.68
N PHE A 287 2.21 -7.35 -7.51
CA PHE A 287 1.54 -6.19 -6.92
C PHE A 287 2.08 -4.89 -7.55
N PRO A 288 1.68 -4.55 -8.79
CA PRO A 288 2.29 -3.45 -9.55
C PRO A 288 2.39 -2.13 -8.80
N ASP A 289 1.33 -1.73 -8.08
CA ASP A 289 1.24 -0.47 -7.32
C ASP A 289 1.89 -0.53 -5.93
N GLY A 290 2.86 -1.43 -5.74
CA GLY A 290 3.38 -1.75 -4.41
C GLY A 290 4.24 -0.64 -3.80
N ASP A 291 4.88 0.20 -4.61
CA ASP A 291 5.59 1.38 -4.14
C ASP A 291 4.64 2.51 -3.73
N ASP A 292 3.56 2.73 -4.47
CA ASP A 292 2.51 3.69 -4.10
C ASP A 292 1.87 3.34 -2.76
N LEU A 293 1.48 2.07 -2.57
CA LEU A 293 0.97 1.62 -1.27
C LEU A 293 2.04 1.72 -0.17
N ALA A 294 3.32 1.49 -0.49
CA ALA A 294 4.40 1.70 0.48
C ALA A 294 4.54 3.19 0.89
N PHE A 295 4.39 4.12 -0.05
CA PHE A 295 4.35 5.54 0.27
C PHE A 295 3.15 5.89 1.13
N ALA A 296 1.94 5.46 0.76
CA ALA A 296 0.73 5.71 1.53
C ALA A 296 0.80 5.16 2.97
N LEU A 297 1.31 3.92 3.13
CA LEU A 297 1.52 3.31 4.44
C LEU A 297 2.55 4.07 5.29
N SER A 298 3.64 4.58 4.68
CA SER A 298 4.76 5.17 5.42
C SER A 298 4.59 6.66 5.71
N ASP A 299 4.13 7.44 4.74
CA ASP A 299 4.08 8.91 4.80
C ASP A 299 2.70 9.44 5.18
N ASP A 300 1.64 8.65 5.04
CA ASP A 300 0.32 9.02 5.51
C ASP A 300 -0.15 8.19 6.71
N LEU A 301 -0.51 6.91 6.51
CA LEU A 301 -1.10 6.07 7.56
C LEU A 301 -0.22 6.02 8.81
N TRP A 302 1.08 5.72 8.64
CA TRP A 302 1.99 5.63 9.76
C TRP A 302 2.22 6.97 10.43
N GLU A 303 2.47 8.07 9.70
CA GLU A 303 2.73 9.37 10.32
C GLU A 303 1.49 9.87 11.07
N ASN A 304 0.31 9.65 10.51
CA ASN A 304 -0.98 10.13 11.01
C ASN A 304 -1.75 9.08 11.84
N ALA A 305 -1.15 7.96 12.23
CA ALA A 305 -1.84 6.87 12.95
C ALA A 305 -2.68 7.30 14.18
N LEU A 306 -2.21 8.27 14.98
CA LEU A 306 -3.00 8.76 16.11
C LEU A 306 -4.28 9.51 15.69
N LYS A 307 -4.24 10.20 14.53
CA LYS A 307 -5.40 10.89 13.96
C LYS A 307 -6.44 9.86 13.54
N TYR A 308 -6.07 8.87 12.72
CA TYR A 308 -6.98 7.81 12.27
C TYR A 308 -7.56 7.00 13.44
N TYR A 309 -6.74 6.71 14.46
CA TYR A 309 -7.23 6.07 15.67
C TYR A 309 -8.33 6.89 16.38
N VAL A 310 -8.18 8.23 16.47
CA VAL A 310 -9.21 9.08 17.08
C VAL A 310 -10.47 9.15 16.20
N GLN A 311 -10.31 9.27 14.88
CA GLN A 311 -11.42 9.28 13.93
C GLN A 311 -12.27 8.01 14.00
N SER A 312 -11.66 6.86 14.28
CA SER A 312 -12.38 5.59 14.45
C SER A 312 -13.43 5.56 15.57
N PHE A 313 -13.41 6.54 16.49
CA PHE A 313 -14.45 6.71 17.50
C PHE A 313 -15.56 7.65 17.04
N GLU A 314 -15.24 8.63 16.21
CA GLU A 314 -16.22 9.59 15.66
C GLU A 314 -17.16 8.89 14.69
N GLU A 315 -16.63 8.00 13.84
CA GLU A 315 -17.41 7.17 12.90
C GLU A 315 -18.35 6.19 13.62
N ALA A 316 -17.99 5.75 14.83
CA ALA A 316 -18.84 4.87 15.63
C ALA A 316 -20.01 5.62 16.28
N ASP A 317 -19.80 6.88 16.70
CA ASP A 317 -20.82 7.71 17.33
C ASP A 317 -21.90 8.19 16.32
N ASP A 318 -21.55 8.37 15.04
CA ASP A 318 -22.51 8.77 14.00
C ASP A 318 -23.58 7.68 13.73
N PHE A 319 -23.22 6.40 13.82
CA PHE A 319 -24.17 5.28 13.66
C PHE A 319 -25.08 5.05 14.87
N ASP A 320 -24.63 5.37 16.09
CA ASP A 320 -25.44 5.23 17.31
C ASP A 320 -26.47 6.37 17.46
N SER A 321 -26.32 7.48 16.73
CA SER A 321 -27.23 8.62 16.78
C SER A 321 -28.55 8.45 15.99
N ASP A 322 -28.63 7.45 15.10
CA ASP A 322 -29.83 7.12 14.31
C ASP A 322 -30.72 6.03 14.96
N ILE A 323 -30.36 5.56 16.17
CA ILE A 323 -31.13 4.56 16.94
C ILE A 323 -31.81 5.20 18.18
N ASP A 324 -32.27 6.46 18.07
CA ASP A 324 -33.16 7.03 19.09
C ASP A 324 -34.65 6.76 18.74
N PHE A 325 -35.09 5.57 19.15
CA PHE A 325 -36.32 5.30 19.91
C PHE A 325 -37.61 6.06 19.49
N ASP A 326 -38.30 5.58 18.44
CA ASP A 326 -39.70 5.92 18.16
C ASP A 326 -40.64 4.74 18.50
N LEU A 327 -40.47 4.21 19.71
CA LEU A 327 -41.29 3.14 20.30
C LEU A 327 -41.82 3.59 21.66
N GLU A 328 -42.77 4.53 21.68
CA GLU A 328 -43.62 4.72 22.84
C GLU A 328 -45.11 4.81 22.44
N ASP A 329 -45.78 3.69 22.72
CA ASP A 329 -47.20 3.48 23.02
C ASP A 329 -48.29 3.67 21.96
N GLY A 330 -48.52 2.56 21.24
CA GLY A 330 -49.82 2.23 20.68
C GLY A 330 -50.84 1.84 21.76
N MET A 331 -51.78 2.74 22.03
CA MET A 331 -53.22 2.50 22.24
C MET A 331 -53.66 1.30 23.12
N GLU A 332 -54.00 1.56 24.38
CA GLU A 332 -55.10 0.85 25.07
C GLU A 332 -56.04 1.87 25.75
N ASP A 333 -57.30 1.88 25.31
CA ASP A 333 -58.43 2.65 25.83
C ASP A 333 -58.74 2.33 27.32
N ASN A 334 -59.02 3.34 28.15
CA ASN A 334 -60.33 3.48 28.82
C ASN A 334 -60.49 4.78 29.67
N ASP A 335 -61.58 5.49 29.37
CA ASP A 335 -62.52 6.25 30.22
C ASP A 335 -62.07 7.22 31.36
N ASP A 336 -62.64 8.43 31.21
CA ASP A 336 -63.29 9.30 32.22
C ASP A 336 -62.55 10.43 32.97
N GLU A 337 -63.15 11.61 32.80
CA GLU A 337 -63.38 12.72 33.74
C GLU A 337 -62.35 13.86 33.95
N GLU A 338 -62.83 15.06 33.56
CA GLU A 338 -62.75 16.38 34.20
C GLU A 338 -61.43 17.21 34.29
N GLU A 339 -61.51 18.36 33.60
CA GLU A 339 -61.29 19.73 34.11
C GLU A 339 -60.17 19.95 35.15
N THR A 340 -59.14 20.74 34.79
CA THR A 340 -58.89 22.09 35.37
C THR A 340 -57.48 22.64 35.08
N ASP A 341 -57.50 23.90 34.63
CA ASP A 341 -56.54 25.01 34.76
C ASP A 341 -55.03 24.82 35.01
N ARG A 342 -54.28 25.50 34.12
CA ARG A 342 -52.84 25.83 34.20
C ARG A 342 -52.47 26.64 35.45
N PRO A 343 -51.22 26.52 35.93
CA PRO A 343 -50.50 27.68 36.49
C PRO A 343 -49.15 27.94 35.81
N ARG A 344 -49.02 29.16 35.26
CA ARG A 344 -47.74 29.77 34.83
C ARG A 344 -46.88 30.10 36.07
N LYS A 345 -45.63 29.63 36.11
CA LYS A 345 -44.67 30.02 37.15
C LYS A 345 -43.80 31.20 36.69
N LYS A 346 -43.80 32.26 37.51
CA LYS A 346 -43.13 33.55 37.29
C LYS A 346 -41.62 33.48 37.53
N VAL A 347 -40.90 34.26 36.73
CA VAL A 347 -39.49 34.67 36.88
C VAL A 347 -39.30 35.46 38.18
N LYS A 348 -38.19 35.21 38.88
CA LYS A 348 -37.75 35.96 40.07
C LYS A 348 -36.68 36.98 39.68
N THR A 349 -36.86 38.20 40.19
CA THR A 349 -35.97 39.36 40.12
C THR A 349 -34.61 39.11 40.73
#